data_AF-A0A813KS47-F1
#
_entry.id   AF-A0A813KS47-F1
#
_cell.length_a   1.000
_cell.length_b   1.000
_cell.length_c   1.000
_cell.angle_alpha   90.00
_cell.angle_beta   90.00
_cell.angle_gamma   90.00
#
_symmetry.space_group_name_H-M   'P 1'
#
loop_
_entity.id
_entity.type
_entity.pdbx_description
1 polymer ?
#
loop_
_entity_poly.entity_id
_entity_poly.type
_entity_poly.pdbx_seq_one_letter_code
_entity_poly.pdbx_strand_id
1 'polypeptide(L)'
;VLVGMKKQLRVDVELGLLRHVFLAGHPVSVYSGQKKTWQEGDIEAVQNSAPSLFGYRVKTFGRQADMPPTFLRARFPKDTPVEVYTGKSTGWISGVVVEESAWKMEAAATVTEVAQSTSLKSFAASRTSASLSSDEPGEVPGPGEAEIWVEVAVQLGQERPEGMPEMLRVPSYQVRFLITI
;
A
#
# COMPACT_ATOMS: atom_id res chain seq x y z
N VAL A 1 7.99 -6.99 19.02
CA VAL A 1 8.74 -7.85 18.07
C VAL A 1 10.04 -7.15 17.70
N LEU A 2 11.17 -7.86 17.60
CA LEU A 2 12.42 -7.28 17.08
C LEU A 2 12.32 -7.21 15.56
N VAL A 3 12.45 -6.03 14.96
CA VAL A 3 12.27 -5.81 13.51
C VAL A 3 13.51 -5.19 12.86
N GLY A 4 13.73 -5.51 11.59
CA GLY A 4 14.82 -4.98 10.76
C GLY A 4 16.22 -5.52 11.09
N MET A 5 17.22 -5.15 10.28
CA MET A 5 18.62 -5.61 10.43
C MET A 5 19.25 -5.21 11.77
N LYS A 6 18.75 -4.16 12.42
CA LYS A 6 19.22 -3.67 13.72
C LYS A 6 18.50 -4.32 14.92
N LYS A 7 17.59 -5.27 14.69
CA LYS A 7 16.80 -5.94 15.73
C LYS A 7 16.16 -4.95 16.71
N GLN A 8 15.61 -3.84 16.22
CA GLN A 8 14.98 -2.87 17.10
C GLN A 8 13.68 -3.44 17.65
N LEU A 9 13.52 -3.40 18.98
CA LEU A 9 12.23 -3.68 19.61
C LEU A 9 11.30 -2.51 19.31
N ARG A 10 10.26 -2.77 18.51
CA ARG A 10 9.13 -1.87 18.39
C ARG A 10 7.96 -2.43 19.18
N VAL A 11 7.48 -1.62 20.13
CA VAL A 11 6.25 -1.85 20.89
C VAL A 11 5.15 -1.07 20.16
N ASP A 12 3.95 -1.63 20.08
CA ASP A 12 2.77 -0.99 19.47
C ASP A 12 2.94 -0.58 17.99
N VAL A 13 3.51 -1.47 17.16
CA VAL A 13 3.51 -1.26 15.71
C VAL A 13 2.07 -1.39 15.20
N GLU A 14 1.50 -0.27 14.77
CA GLU A 14 0.18 -0.25 14.13
C GLU A 14 0.16 -1.23 12.96
N LEU A 15 -0.94 -1.98 12.81
CA LEU A 15 -1.06 -2.99 11.76
C LEU A 15 -0.89 -2.38 10.35
N GLY A 16 -1.30 -1.12 10.16
CA GLY A 16 -1.08 -0.39 8.89
C GLY A 16 0.40 -0.17 8.55
N LEU A 17 1.29 -0.24 9.54
CA LEU A 17 2.74 -0.13 9.34
C LEU A 17 3.39 -1.48 9.00
N LEU A 18 2.69 -2.59 9.23
CA LEU A 18 3.17 -3.92 8.86
C LEU A 18 2.73 -4.24 7.44
N ARG A 19 3.68 -4.23 6.50
CA ARG A 19 3.40 -4.71 5.14
C ARG A 19 3.18 -6.21 5.17
N HIS A 20 2.04 -6.64 4.62
CA HIS A 20 1.83 -8.04 4.29
C HIS A 20 2.93 -8.52 3.33
N VAL A 21 3.49 -9.69 3.65
CA VAL A 21 4.40 -10.38 2.74
C VAL A 21 3.57 -10.95 1.60
N PHE A 22 3.98 -10.67 0.36
CA PHE A 22 3.33 -11.25 -0.80
C PHE A 22 3.79 -12.70 -1.01
N LEU A 23 2.85 -13.60 -1.28
CA LEU A 23 3.16 -14.99 -1.61
C LEU A 23 3.12 -15.20 -3.12
N ALA A 24 3.74 -16.28 -3.58
CA ALA A 24 3.66 -16.75 -4.96
C ALA A 24 2.20 -16.84 -5.42
N GLY A 25 1.92 -16.32 -6.62
CA GLY A 25 0.59 -16.30 -7.23
C GLY A 25 -0.36 -15.25 -6.66
N HIS A 26 0.05 -14.45 -5.67
CA HIS A 26 -0.83 -13.39 -5.15
C HIS A 26 -1.05 -12.30 -6.21
N PRO A 27 -2.31 -11.89 -6.44
CA PRO A 27 -2.60 -10.75 -7.27
C PRO A 27 -2.17 -9.46 -6.58
N VAL A 28 -1.51 -8.59 -7.34
CA VAL A 28 -0.99 -7.30 -6.88
C VAL A 28 -1.33 -6.20 -7.87
N SER A 29 -1.29 -4.95 -7.40
CA SER A 29 -1.12 -3.82 -8.31
C SER A 29 0.33 -3.35 -8.28
N VAL A 30 0.88 -3.07 -9.46
CA VAL A 30 2.23 -2.58 -9.70
C VAL A 30 2.17 -1.12 -10.15
N TYR A 31 2.88 -0.24 -9.47
CA TYR A 31 2.92 1.16 -9.87
C TYR A 31 3.85 1.35 -11.08
N SER A 32 3.31 1.88 -12.17
CA SER A 32 4.08 2.29 -13.34
C SER A 32 4.44 3.76 -13.22
N GLY A 33 5.71 4.07 -12.94
CA GLY A 33 6.19 5.46 -12.89
C GLY A 33 6.02 6.21 -14.20
N GLN A 34 6.14 5.52 -15.34
CA GLN A 34 5.93 6.12 -16.68
C GLN A 34 4.49 6.58 -16.90
N LYS A 35 3.51 5.73 -16.55
CA LYS A 35 2.09 6.04 -16.74
C LYS A 35 1.46 6.71 -15.51
N LYS A 36 2.21 6.87 -14.42
CA LYS A 36 1.74 7.32 -13.10
C LYS A 36 0.46 6.62 -12.63
N THR A 37 0.35 5.32 -12.93
CA THR A 37 -0.85 4.52 -12.68
C THR A 37 -0.49 3.15 -12.11
N TRP A 38 -1.40 2.62 -11.29
CA TRP A 38 -1.34 1.25 -10.81
C TRP A 38 -1.85 0.30 -11.90
N GLN A 39 -1.12 -0.78 -12.15
CA GLN A 39 -1.42 -1.78 -13.16
C GLN A 39 -1.53 -3.15 -12.51
N GLU A 40 -2.32 -4.02 -13.09
CA GLU A 40 -2.47 -5.39 -12.61
C GLU A 40 -1.19 -6.21 -12.79
N GLY A 41 -0.85 -7.03 -11.79
CA GLY A 41 0.19 -8.02 -11.90
C GLY A 41 0.01 -9.16 -10.90
N ASP A 42 0.89 -10.14 -11.00
CA ASP A 42 0.90 -11.33 -10.15
C ASP A 42 2.31 -11.62 -9.67
N ILE A 43 2.43 -12.05 -8.42
CA ILE A 43 3.71 -12.41 -7.81
C ILE A 43 4.15 -13.76 -8.41
N GLU A 44 5.34 -13.82 -8.98
CA GLU A 44 5.86 -15.05 -9.59
C GLU A 44 6.15 -16.13 -8.54
N ALA A 45 6.12 -17.40 -8.94
CA ALA A 45 6.41 -18.51 -8.02
C ALA A 45 7.89 -18.53 -7.60
N VAL A 46 8.79 -18.20 -8.53
CA VAL A 46 10.23 -18.15 -8.30
C VAL A 46 10.59 -16.76 -7.81
N GLN A 47 10.86 -16.64 -6.51
CA GLN A 47 11.26 -15.41 -5.84
C GLN A 47 12.74 -15.43 -5.44
N ASN A 48 13.28 -14.24 -5.19
CA ASN A 48 14.56 -14.10 -4.49
C ASN A 48 14.45 -14.66 -3.05
N SER A 49 15.58 -15.00 -2.43
CA SER A 49 15.61 -15.59 -1.07
C SER A 49 15.03 -14.67 0.02
N ALA A 50 15.04 -13.34 -0.19
CA ALA A 50 14.45 -12.35 0.72
C ALA A 50 13.73 -11.24 -0.08
N PRO A 51 12.54 -11.51 -0.63
CA PRO A 51 11.89 -10.60 -1.58
C PRO A 51 11.39 -9.31 -0.92
N SER A 52 11.11 -9.33 0.38
CA SER A 52 10.80 -8.13 1.15
C SER A 52 11.96 -7.15 1.28
N LEU A 53 13.20 -7.61 1.11
CA LEU A 53 14.41 -6.78 1.15
C LEU A 53 14.90 -6.39 -0.24
N PHE A 54 14.87 -7.33 -1.19
CA PHE A 54 15.47 -7.15 -2.52
C PHE A 54 14.45 -6.86 -3.63
N GLY A 55 13.15 -6.86 -3.31
CA GLY A 55 12.08 -6.74 -4.28
C GLY A 55 11.46 -8.10 -4.64
N TYR A 56 10.23 -8.03 -5.12
CA TYR A 56 9.47 -9.18 -5.57
C TYR A 56 9.55 -9.28 -7.08
N ARG A 57 9.66 -10.50 -7.60
CA ARG A 57 9.49 -10.76 -9.02
C ARG A 57 8.00 -10.77 -9.35
N VAL A 58 7.60 -9.90 -10.27
CA VAL A 58 6.19 -9.70 -10.63
C VAL A 58 6.01 -9.86 -12.12
N LYS A 59 4.90 -10.50 -12.51
CA LYS A 59 4.44 -10.60 -13.89
C LYS A 59 3.37 -9.55 -14.16
N THR A 60 3.57 -8.71 -15.16
CA THR A 60 2.61 -7.68 -15.59
C THR A 60 2.54 -7.69 -17.11
N PHE A 61 1.33 -7.87 -17.68
CA PHE A 61 1.10 -7.99 -19.13
C PHE A 61 2.06 -8.98 -19.83
N GLY A 62 2.35 -10.11 -19.17
CA GLY A 62 3.24 -11.15 -19.70
C GLY A 62 4.74 -10.85 -19.61
N ARG A 63 5.14 -9.70 -19.06
CA ARG A 63 6.55 -9.35 -18.81
C ARG A 63 6.88 -9.51 -17.34
N GLN A 64 8.11 -9.93 -17.05
CA GLN A 64 8.61 -10.07 -15.70
C GLN A 64 9.51 -8.89 -15.33
N ALA A 65 9.37 -8.39 -14.11
CA ALA A 65 10.23 -7.37 -13.55
C ALA A 65 10.40 -7.59 -12.05
N ASP A 66 11.58 -7.28 -11.53
CA ASP A 66 11.82 -7.24 -10.08
C ASP A 66 11.41 -5.85 -9.58
N MET A 67 10.42 -5.80 -8.69
CA MET A 67 9.77 -4.58 -8.22
C MET A 67 10.03 -4.38 -6.73
N PRO A 68 10.46 -3.18 -6.29
CA PRO A 68 10.57 -2.88 -4.87
C PRO A 68 9.20 -2.98 -4.19
N PRO A 69 9.13 -3.37 -2.91
CA PRO A 69 7.85 -3.51 -2.22
C PRO A 69 7.05 -2.20 -2.14
N THR A 70 7.69 -1.04 -2.30
CA THR A 70 7.04 0.28 -2.34
C THR A 70 6.23 0.53 -3.61
N PHE A 71 6.52 -0.19 -4.70
CA PHE A 71 5.80 -0.12 -5.97
C PHE A 71 4.73 -1.20 -6.11
N LEU A 72 4.45 -1.92 -5.02
CA LEU A 72 3.54 -3.03 -4.98
C LEU A 72 2.49 -2.80 -3.90
N ARG A 73 1.26 -3.19 -4.19
CA ARG A 73 0.17 -3.27 -3.23
C ARG A 73 -0.64 -4.52 -3.48
N ALA A 74 -1.27 -5.07 -2.45
CA ALA A 74 -2.20 -6.17 -2.62
C ALA A 74 -3.36 -5.72 -3.53
N ARG A 75 -3.82 -6.64 -4.36
CA ARG A 75 -5.03 -6.47 -5.17
C ARG A 75 -5.99 -7.57 -4.77
N PHE A 76 -7.27 -7.27 -4.69
CA PHE A 76 -8.27 -8.22 -4.24
C PHE A 76 -9.32 -8.38 -5.35
N PRO A 77 -9.11 -9.32 -6.29
CA PRO A 77 -10.06 -9.55 -7.36
C PRO A 77 -11.44 -9.90 -6.81
N LYS A 78 -12.48 -9.49 -7.52
CA LYS A 78 -13.86 -9.89 -7.22
C LYS A 78 -13.97 -11.40 -7.07
N ASP A 79 -14.85 -11.83 -6.17
CA ASP A 79 -15.13 -13.23 -5.84
C ASP A 79 -13.95 -13.97 -5.17
N THR A 80 -12.91 -13.26 -4.75
CA THR A 80 -11.78 -13.85 -4.02
C THR A 80 -12.13 -14.05 -2.54
N PRO A 81 -11.87 -15.24 -1.96
CA PRO A 81 -12.04 -15.47 -0.54
C PRO A 81 -10.95 -14.73 0.26
N VAL A 82 -11.38 -13.98 1.26
CA VAL A 82 -10.51 -13.15 2.09
C VAL A 82 -10.88 -13.26 3.56
N GLU A 83 -9.98 -12.79 4.42
CA GLU A 83 -10.29 -12.49 5.81
C GLU A 83 -10.14 -10.99 6.06
N VAL A 84 -11.09 -10.44 6.82
CA VAL A 84 -11.18 -9.02 7.14
C VAL A 84 -10.98 -8.84 8.64
N TYR A 85 -10.05 -7.98 9.04
CA TYR A 85 -9.84 -7.63 10.44
C TYR A 85 -10.86 -6.58 10.89
N THR A 86 -11.76 -6.95 11.79
CA THR A 86 -12.84 -6.08 12.30
C THR A 86 -12.59 -5.56 13.71
N GLY A 87 -11.31 -5.50 14.11
CA GLY A 87 -10.88 -4.98 15.40
C GLY A 87 -10.61 -6.05 16.44
N LYS A 88 -10.17 -5.61 17.63
CA LYS A 88 -9.61 -6.49 18.66
C LYS A 88 -10.62 -7.47 19.27
N SER A 89 -11.89 -7.09 19.35
CA SER A 89 -12.96 -7.90 19.95
C SER A 89 -13.38 -9.07 19.07
N THR A 90 -13.45 -8.83 17.75
CA THR A 90 -13.99 -9.79 16.77
C THR A 90 -12.87 -10.53 16.05
N GLY A 91 -11.73 -9.87 15.82
CA GLY A 91 -10.59 -10.44 15.13
C GLY A 91 -10.79 -10.48 13.61
N TRP A 92 -10.31 -11.56 13.00
CA TRP A 92 -10.41 -11.81 11.56
C TRP A 92 -11.68 -12.60 11.24
N ILE A 93 -12.44 -12.14 10.26
CA ILE A 93 -13.67 -12.78 9.80
C ILE A 93 -13.57 -13.10 8.31
N SER A 94 -14.08 -14.27 7.90
CA SER A 94 -14.03 -14.69 6.50
C SER A 94 -15.09 -13.98 5.65
N GLY A 95 -14.73 -13.62 4.43
CA GLY A 95 -15.62 -12.98 3.46
C GLY A 95 -15.20 -13.22 2.02
N VAL A 96 -15.95 -12.63 1.11
CA VAL A 96 -15.71 -12.67 -0.34
C VAL A 96 -15.71 -11.24 -0.87
N VAL A 97 -14.71 -10.91 -1.68
CA VAL A 97 -14.59 -9.57 -2.26
C VAL A 97 -15.70 -9.34 -3.28
N VAL A 98 -16.42 -8.22 -3.15
CA VAL A 98 -17.46 -7.83 -4.11
C VAL A 98 -16.91 -6.84 -5.11
N GLU A 99 -16.16 -5.84 -4.63
CA GLU A 99 -15.56 -4.81 -5.46
C GLU A 99 -14.29 -4.25 -4.81
N GLU A 100 -13.30 -3.91 -5.64
CA GLU A 100 -12.11 -3.19 -5.21
C GLU A 100 -12.13 -1.79 -5.85
N SER A 101 -12.08 -0.74 -5.03
CA SER A 101 -12.13 0.64 -5.52
C SER A 101 -10.96 1.48 -4.99
N ALA A 102 -10.25 2.12 -5.91
CA ALA A 102 -9.22 3.10 -5.56
C ALA A 102 -9.89 4.44 -5.26
N TRP A 103 -10.16 4.72 -3.99
CA TRP A 103 -10.72 6.00 -3.59
C TRP A 103 -9.60 7.04 -3.51
N LYS A 104 -9.63 8.03 -4.41
CA LYS A 104 -8.85 9.24 -4.17
C LYS A 104 -9.59 10.00 -3.08
N MET A 105 -9.02 10.07 -1.87
CA MET A 105 -9.32 11.21 -1.03
C MET A 105 -8.79 12.43 -1.80
N GLU A 106 -9.66 13.11 -2.55
CA GLU A 106 -9.41 14.51 -2.81
C GLU A 106 -9.27 15.13 -1.43
N ALA A 107 -8.04 15.46 -1.06
CA ALA A 107 -7.79 16.26 0.11
C ALA A 107 -8.74 17.44 0.01
N ALA A 108 -9.69 17.53 0.94
CA ALA A 108 -10.50 18.72 1.08
C ALA A 108 -9.48 19.86 1.21
N ALA A 109 -9.32 20.65 0.15
CA ALA A 109 -8.43 21.76 0.10
C ALA A 109 -9.01 22.80 1.06
N THR A 110 -8.66 22.68 2.34
CA THR A 110 -8.80 23.76 3.29
C THR A 110 -7.76 24.81 2.87
N VAL A 111 -8.15 25.63 1.89
CA VAL A 111 -7.44 26.85 1.52
C VAL A 111 -7.57 27.78 2.72
N THR A 112 -6.66 27.64 3.68
CA THR A 112 -6.40 28.69 4.66
C THR A 112 -5.20 29.46 4.14
N GLU A 113 -5.47 30.35 3.18
CA GLU A 113 -4.54 31.40 2.79
C GLU A 113 -4.40 32.37 3.97
N VAL A 114 -3.43 32.12 4.86
CA VAL A 114 -2.98 33.12 5.82
C VAL A 114 -1.70 33.74 5.27
N ALA A 115 -1.90 34.83 4.52
CA ALA A 115 -0.83 35.74 4.18
C ALA A 115 -0.19 36.30 5.45
N GLN A 116 1.05 35.90 5.74
CA GLN A 116 1.93 36.67 6.62
C GLN A 116 3.23 36.97 5.87
N SER A 117 3.21 38.16 5.26
CA SER A 117 4.37 38.88 4.84
C SER A 117 5.14 39.33 6.07
N THR A 118 6.33 38.76 6.28
CA THR A 118 7.38 39.41 7.06
C THR A 118 8.70 39.29 6.32
N SER A 119 8.94 40.31 5.50
CA SER A 119 10.28 40.82 5.17
C SER A 119 11.15 40.90 6.41
N LEU A 120 12.43 40.48 6.34
CA LEU A 120 13.57 41.21 6.91
C LEU A 120 14.92 40.63 6.41
N LYS A 121 15.57 41.43 5.55
CA LYS A 121 17.01 41.81 5.52
C LYS A 121 18.11 40.74 5.52
N SER A 122 18.72 40.61 4.33
CA SER A 122 20.16 40.71 4.02
C SER A 122 21.20 40.42 5.12
N PHE A 123 22.00 39.38 4.91
CA PHE A 123 23.43 39.39 5.25
C PHE A 123 24.24 38.73 4.13
N ALA A 124 25.11 39.52 3.53
CA ALA A 124 26.10 39.08 2.54
C ALA A 124 27.30 38.44 3.26
N ALA A 125 27.74 37.29 2.78
CA ALA A 125 29.13 36.85 2.92
C ALA A 125 29.48 35.90 1.77
N SER A 126 30.30 36.42 0.86
CA SER A 126 30.90 35.72 -0.27
C SER A 126 31.69 34.50 0.17
N ARG A 127 31.41 33.34 -0.43
CA ARG A 127 32.40 32.29 -0.68
C ARG A 127 32.15 31.70 -2.07
N THR A 128 33.05 32.07 -2.97
CA THR A 128 33.25 31.45 -4.27
C THR A 128 33.85 30.06 -4.05
N SER A 129 33.09 29.02 -4.38
CA SER A 129 33.61 27.67 -4.60
C SER A 129 32.81 27.05 -5.75
N ALA A 130 33.55 26.56 -6.74
CA ALA A 130 33.07 26.03 -8.01
C ALA A 130 31.92 25.04 -7.82
N SER A 131 30.78 25.36 -8.46
CA SER A 131 29.62 24.50 -8.54
C SER A 131 29.90 23.43 -9.61
N LEU A 132 30.15 22.20 -9.17
CA LEU A 132 29.85 21.03 -10.01
C LEU A 132 28.33 20.98 -10.12
N SER A 133 27.82 21.22 -11.33
CA SER A 133 26.44 20.92 -11.71
C SER A 133 26.20 19.43 -11.50
N SER A 134 25.80 19.08 -10.30
CA SER A 134 25.15 17.81 -10.02
C SER A 134 23.79 17.93 -10.69
N ASP A 135 23.66 17.34 -11.87
CA ASP A 135 22.35 16.93 -12.39
C ASP A 135 21.69 16.13 -11.27
N GLU A 136 20.82 16.78 -10.51
CA GLU A 136 19.96 16.06 -9.57
C GLU A 136 19.10 15.13 -10.42
N PRO A 137 19.20 13.80 -10.25
CA PRO A 137 18.29 12.89 -10.94
C PRO A 137 16.90 13.26 -10.46
N GLY A 138 16.11 13.86 -11.36
CA GLY A 138 14.79 14.39 -11.05
C GLY A 138 14.03 13.42 -10.17
N GLU A 139 13.69 13.89 -8.97
CA GLU A 139 13.03 13.11 -7.93
C GLU A 139 11.76 12.51 -8.56
N VAL A 140 11.80 11.21 -8.85
CA VAL A 140 10.65 10.52 -9.43
C VAL A 140 9.59 10.57 -8.34
N PRO A 141 8.46 11.28 -8.55
CA PRO A 141 7.43 11.36 -7.54
C PRO A 141 7.02 9.93 -7.19
N GLY A 142 7.19 9.59 -5.91
CA GLY A 142 6.80 8.29 -5.41
C GLY A 142 5.33 8.01 -5.73
N PRO A 143 4.90 6.73 -5.76
CA PRO A 143 3.49 6.41 -5.89
C PRO A 143 2.72 7.19 -4.84
N GLY A 144 1.86 8.13 -5.27
CA GLY A 144 1.00 8.85 -4.36
C GLY A 144 0.21 7.86 -3.50
N GLU A 145 0.11 8.15 -2.21
CA GLU A 145 -0.55 7.31 -1.20
C GLU A 145 -2.08 7.36 -1.35
N ALA A 146 -2.61 6.96 -2.51
CA ALA A 146 -4.04 6.73 -2.65
C ALA A 146 -4.39 5.50 -1.80
N GLU A 147 -5.12 5.73 -0.70
CA GLU A 147 -5.66 4.66 0.13
C GLU A 147 -6.66 3.82 -0.69
N ILE A 148 -6.43 2.51 -0.74
CA ILE A 148 -7.35 1.59 -1.42
C ILE A 148 -8.38 1.10 -0.41
N TRP A 149 -9.63 1.14 -0.83
CA TRP A 149 -10.74 0.58 -0.10
C TRP A 149 -11.23 -0.66 -0.83
N VAL A 150 -11.50 -1.72 -0.07
CA VAL A 150 -12.02 -2.98 -0.57
C VAL A 150 -13.41 -3.16 0.02
N GLU A 151 -14.38 -3.44 -0.85
CA GLU A 151 -15.72 -3.79 -0.45
C GLU A 151 -15.85 -5.32 -0.41
N VAL A 152 -16.12 -5.84 0.77
CA VAL A 152 -16.14 -7.27 1.07
C VAL A 152 -17.52 -7.64 1.59
N ALA A 153 -18.14 -8.64 0.97
CA ALA A 153 -19.29 -9.32 1.53
C ALA A 153 -18.81 -10.31 2.58
N VAL A 154 -19.13 -10.03 3.84
CA VAL A 154 -18.74 -10.89 4.95
C VAL A 154 -19.92 -11.73 5.41
N GLN A 155 -19.69 -13.04 5.54
CA GLN A 155 -20.61 -13.94 6.19
C GLN A 155 -20.29 -13.95 7.70
N LEU A 156 -20.95 -13.05 8.44
CA LEU A 156 -20.94 -13.13 9.90
C LEU A 156 -21.74 -14.38 10.32
N GLY A 157 -21.15 -15.19 11.18
CA GLY A 157 -21.66 -16.49 11.62
C GLY A 157 -23.19 -16.56 11.78
N GLN A 158 -23.81 -17.31 10.88
CA GLN A 158 -24.97 -18.22 11.02
C GLN A 158 -26.24 -17.85 11.82
N GLU A 159 -26.45 -16.63 12.33
CA GLU A 159 -27.66 -16.32 13.11
C GLU A 159 -28.47 -15.09 12.66
N ARG A 160 -28.24 -14.52 11.46
CA ARG A 160 -29.24 -13.60 10.88
C ARG A 160 -30.30 -14.39 10.09
N PRO A 161 -31.59 -14.31 10.49
CA PRO A 161 -32.67 -15.03 9.82
C PRO A 161 -32.98 -14.54 8.40
N GLU A 162 -32.34 -13.48 7.91
CA GLU A 162 -32.61 -12.90 6.58
C GLU A 162 -31.58 -13.21 5.49
N GLY A 163 -30.53 -14.00 5.75
CA GLY A 163 -29.68 -14.57 4.70
C GLY A 163 -28.90 -13.59 3.81
N MET A 164 -28.96 -12.27 4.07
CA MET A 164 -28.17 -11.29 3.31
C MET A 164 -26.77 -11.13 3.95
N PRO A 165 -25.69 -11.23 3.16
CA PRO A 165 -24.35 -10.98 3.65
C PRO A 165 -24.20 -9.51 4.09
N GLU A 166 -23.39 -9.28 5.12
CA GLU A 166 -23.08 -7.92 5.55
C GLU A 166 -21.99 -7.34 4.65
N MET A 167 -22.27 -6.19 4.04
CA MET A 167 -21.32 -5.49 3.18
C MET A 167 -20.42 -4.60 4.04
N LEU A 168 -19.14 -4.93 4.09
CA LEU A 168 -18.13 -4.16 4.81
C LEU A 168 -17.19 -3.49 3.83
N ARG A 169 -17.08 -2.15 3.95
CA ARG A 169 -16.07 -1.37 3.25
C ARG A 169 -14.91 -1.13 4.19
N VAL A 170 -13.76 -1.72 3.88
CA VAL A 170 -12.56 -1.67 4.73
C VAL A 170 -11.33 -1.24 3.94
N PRO A 171 -10.34 -0.61 4.60
CA PRO A 171 -9.05 -0.36 3.98
C PRO A 171 -8.35 -1.67 3.59
N SER A 172 -7.59 -1.67 2.49
CA SER A 172 -6.94 -2.87 1.98
C SER A 172 -5.98 -3.55 2.96
N TYR A 173 -5.39 -2.79 3.91
CA TYR A 173 -4.50 -3.35 4.94
C TYR A 173 -5.23 -4.13 6.03
N GLN A 174 -6.57 -4.03 6.11
CA GLN A 174 -7.40 -4.86 6.98
C GLN A 174 -7.85 -6.15 6.29
N VAL A 175 -7.49 -6.36 5.03
CA VAL A 175 -7.87 -7.53 4.25
C VAL A 175 -6.64 -8.40 4.00
N ARG A 176 -6.80 -9.71 4.11
CA ARG A 176 -5.78 -10.69 3.70
C ARG A 176 -6.42 -11.84 2.95
N PHE A 177 -5.65 -12.52 2.09
CA PHE A 177 -6.13 -13.74 1.43
C PHE A 177 -6.37 -14.84 2.46
N LEU A 178 -7.43 -15.61 2.27
CA LEU A 178 -7.69 -16.79 3.05
C LEU A 178 -6.63 -17.84 2.72
N ILE A 179 -5.78 -18.20 3.69
CA ILE A 179 -4.75 -19.23 3.50
C ILE A 179 -5.42 -20.59 3.67
N THR A 180 -5.67 -21.30 2.57
CA THR A 180 -6.06 -22.71 2.63
C THR A 180 -4.80 -23.55 2.85
N ILE A 181 -4.70 -24.18 4.02
CA ILE A 181 -3.62 -25.13 4.38
C ILE A 181 -4.01 -26.53 3.91
#